data_AF-A0A4S4BYQ3-F1
#
_entry.id   AF-A0A4S4BYQ3-F1
#
_cell.length_a   1.000
_cell.length_b   1.000
_cell.length_c   1.000
_cell.angle_alpha   90.00
_cell.angle_beta   90.00
_cell.angle_gamma   90.00
#
_symmetry.space_group_name_H-M   'P 1'
#
loop_
_entity.id
_entity.type
_entity.pdbx_description
1 polymer ?
#
loop_
_entity_poly.entity_id
_entity_poly.type
_entity_poly.pdbx_seq_one_letter_code
_entity_poly.pdbx_strand_id
1 'polypeptide(L)'
;MREYRPSGGYGPYSVDGRKLPPRGRDGRPAYPARASRQLRHAGFPGPVIRRYASALGISGRRERCGGGGGISALPDRCRLLRSRRRGIADIDAGDASLSGDDGAQQRGAVHPQAGTSMAGGGTLMRWMIRSDMEGVTGVVSMEQVVPGAAEYAFGKWMLMHDLQALLAGLLQEEDDEVVIYDIHFAGRNIDPDRLDRRVQVIAGKPHYGVANAGWLSGRFDGMILQGLHARAGTPNALLAHNYEHDIVRMELNGEPIGEIGLEAAIAGEAGVPLAMVTGDSEGAREARELMAGVITVSVKESLGPASALCYPSEWTGRYLTEGALMCRELAAQGSMAPYRIQGPVELMMQFKPGELLSRLQLRLRECFVDPETLRLTGASVLEAWEIYLKAKD
;
A
#
# COMPACT_ATOMS: atom_id res chain seq x y z
N MET A 1 28.12 40.99 -17.06
CA MET A 1 26.84 41.69 -16.83
C MET A 1 26.07 41.75 -18.13
N ARG A 2 25.07 40.87 -18.29
CA ARG A 2 24.04 40.93 -19.33
C ARG A 2 22.76 40.40 -18.70
N GLU A 3 21.72 41.20 -18.80
CA GLU A 3 20.43 41.05 -18.18
C GLU A 3 19.68 39.83 -18.73
N TYR A 4 19.08 39.05 -17.83
CA TYR A 4 18.08 38.04 -18.15
C TYR A 4 16.71 38.62 -17.81
N ARG A 5 15.88 38.88 -18.84
CA ARG A 5 14.46 39.20 -18.70
C ARG A 5 13.66 37.89 -18.82
N PRO A 6 12.81 37.52 -17.85
CA PRO A 6 11.71 36.61 -18.10
C PRO A 6 10.48 37.40 -18.60
N SER A 7 9.96 36.98 -19.75
CA SER A 7 8.72 37.47 -20.35
C SER A 7 7.52 36.65 -19.86
N GLY A 8 6.48 37.36 -19.39
CA GLY A 8 5.13 36.85 -19.10
C GLY A 8 4.93 36.51 -17.62
N GLY A 9 4.16 37.23 -16.80
CA GLY A 9 3.09 38.19 -17.07
C GLY A 9 1.83 37.79 -16.30
N TYR A 10 1.87 37.85 -14.97
CA TYR A 10 0.66 37.82 -14.14
C TYR A 10 0.68 39.06 -13.24
N GLY A 11 -0.23 40.00 -13.54
CA GLY A 11 -0.49 41.18 -12.72
C GLY A 11 -1.33 40.87 -11.48
N PRO A 12 -1.42 41.80 -10.51
CA PRO A 12 -1.93 41.53 -9.18
C PRO A 12 -3.45 41.57 -9.14
N TYR A 13 -4.09 40.49 -8.67
CA TYR A 13 -5.49 40.55 -8.27
C TYR A 13 -5.60 40.81 -6.76
N SER A 14 -6.29 41.91 -6.48
CA SER A 14 -6.66 42.43 -5.17
C SER A 14 -7.50 41.44 -4.38
N VAL A 15 -7.21 41.40 -3.09
CA VAL A 15 -7.97 40.73 -2.03
C VAL A 15 -9.37 41.36 -1.93
N ASP A 16 -10.42 40.56 -2.07
CA ASP A 16 -11.77 40.98 -1.69
C ASP A 16 -12.45 39.95 -0.75
N GLY A 17 -12.54 40.36 0.52
CA GLY A 17 -13.73 40.27 1.36
C GLY A 17 -14.53 38.96 1.38
N ARG A 18 -14.05 37.93 2.10
CA ARG A 18 -14.95 36.90 2.67
C ARG A 18 -14.79 36.82 4.18
N LYS A 19 -15.91 37.06 4.87
CA LYS A 19 -16.06 37.09 6.33
C LYS A 19 -15.70 35.73 6.94
N LEU A 20 -14.81 35.74 7.93
CA LEU A 20 -14.51 34.59 8.78
C LEU A 20 -15.74 34.21 9.65
N PRO A 21 -15.93 32.92 9.98
CA PRO A 21 -17.01 32.50 10.89
C PRO A 21 -16.79 33.05 12.31
N PRO A 22 -17.87 33.24 13.10
CA PRO A 22 -17.76 33.81 14.43
C PRO A 22 -16.90 32.93 15.37
N ARG A 23 -15.97 33.57 16.08
CA ARG A 23 -15.12 32.94 17.09
C ARG A 23 -15.87 32.79 18.42
N GLY A 24 -15.61 31.71 19.15
CA GLY A 24 -16.05 31.56 20.53
C GLY A 24 -15.40 32.60 21.47
N ARG A 25 -15.90 32.73 22.71
CA ARG A 25 -15.41 33.69 23.71
C ARG A 25 -13.93 33.51 24.11
N ASP A 26 -13.26 32.46 23.65
CA ASP A 26 -11.85 32.13 23.86
C ASP A 26 -10.98 32.23 22.59
N GLY A 27 -11.54 32.72 21.47
CA GLY A 27 -10.78 32.99 20.25
C GLY A 27 -10.42 31.77 19.39
N ARG A 28 -10.94 30.57 19.70
CA ARG A 28 -10.72 29.35 18.90
C ARG A 28 -11.89 29.06 17.95
N PRO A 29 -11.67 28.39 16.80
CA PRO A 29 -12.74 27.94 15.92
C PRO A 29 -13.59 26.85 16.58
N ALA A 30 -14.91 27.03 16.59
CA ALA A 30 -15.85 26.09 17.19
C ALA A 30 -16.19 24.95 16.21
N TYR A 31 -15.73 23.73 16.50
CA TYR A 31 -16.24 22.51 15.87
C TYR A 31 -17.20 21.78 16.83
N PRO A 32 -18.34 21.26 16.37
CA PRO A 32 -19.30 20.63 17.24
C PRO A 32 -18.80 19.25 17.71
N ALA A 33 -18.50 19.14 19.00
CA ALA A 33 -18.33 17.87 19.69
C ALA A 33 -19.70 17.21 19.89
N ARG A 34 -20.01 16.19 19.08
CA ARG A 34 -21.01 15.15 19.39
C ARG A 34 -21.02 14.06 18.31
N ALA A 35 -20.27 12.99 18.54
CA ALA A 35 -20.52 11.69 17.92
C ALA A 35 -20.05 10.58 18.86
N SER A 36 -20.57 10.57 20.09
CA SER A 36 -20.54 9.41 20.97
C SER A 36 -21.97 9.17 21.47
N ARG A 37 -22.45 7.93 21.22
CA ARG A 37 -23.84 7.44 21.36
C ARG A 37 -24.82 7.78 20.23
N GLN A 38 -24.81 6.97 19.18
CA GLN A 38 -26.00 6.32 18.62
C GLN A 38 -25.59 5.34 17.51
N LEU A 39 -25.20 4.12 17.90
CA LEU A 39 -25.15 2.97 17.01
C LEU A 39 -25.85 1.81 17.71
N ARG A 40 -27.18 1.83 17.66
CA ARG A 40 -28.01 0.63 17.77
C ARG A 40 -29.04 0.71 16.66
N HIS A 41 -29.11 -0.35 15.87
CA HIS A 41 -30.06 -0.60 14.78
C HIS A 41 -29.80 0.10 13.45
N ALA A 42 -28.91 -0.51 12.65
CA ALA A 42 -29.18 -0.75 11.24
C ALA A 42 -28.52 -2.09 10.88
N GLY A 43 -29.34 -3.13 10.69
CA GLY A 43 -28.86 -4.41 10.18
C GLY A 43 -29.06 -4.42 8.66
N PHE A 44 -27.97 -4.58 7.90
CA PHE A 44 -27.98 -5.11 6.53
C PHE A 44 -26.60 -5.74 6.22
N PRO A 45 -26.53 -6.74 5.32
CA PRO A 45 -25.44 -7.71 5.26
C PRO A 45 -24.36 -7.37 4.21
N GLY A 46 -23.13 -7.80 4.46
CA GLY A 46 -22.04 -7.82 3.47
C GLY A 46 -20.68 -8.18 4.09
N PRO A 47 -19.99 -9.27 3.66
CA PRO A 47 -18.88 -9.86 4.41
C PRO A 47 -17.50 -9.55 3.78
N VAL A 48 -16.57 -9.03 4.57
CA VAL A 48 -15.13 -9.24 4.36
C VAL A 48 -14.48 -9.35 5.75
N ILE A 49 -13.52 -10.26 5.90
CA ILE A 49 -12.75 -10.55 7.13
C ILE A 49 -13.42 -11.54 8.11
N ARG A 50 -13.48 -12.82 7.69
CA ARG A 50 -13.12 -13.94 8.57
C ARG A 50 -12.39 -14.99 7.74
N ARG A 51 -11.07 -14.87 7.67
CA ARG A 51 -10.12 -15.99 7.47
C ARG A 51 -8.70 -15.45 7.54
N TYR A 52 -8.18 -15.22 8.74
CA TYR A 52 -6.72 -15.23 9.00
C TYR A 52 -6.37 -15.58 10.48
N ALA A 53 -7.30 -16.19 11.23
CA ALA A 53 -7.08 -16.57 12.64
C ALA A 53 -7.46 -18.05 12.93
N SER A 54 -7.17 -18.96 12.02
CA SER A 54 -7.40 -20.40 12.22
C SER A 54 -6.24 -21.27 11.73
N ALA A 55 -5.02 -20.84 12.01
CA ALA A 55 -3.79 -21.63 11.83
C ALA A 55 -3.05 -21.92 13.16
N LEU A 56 -3.67 -21.66 14.32
CA LEU A 56 -3.07 -21.89 15.64
C LEU A 56 -3.94 -22.76 16.55
N GLY A 57 -4.37 -23.92 16.03
CA GLY A 57 -5.02 -25.05 16.72
C GLY A 57 -5.25 -24.96 18.24
N ILE A 58 -6.31 -24.27 18.67
CA ILE A 58 -6.87 -24.37 20.03
C ILE A 58 -8.38 -24.59 19.89
N SER A 59 -8.81 -25.85 20.02
CA SER A 59 -10.22 -26.24 19.99
C SER A 59 -10.83 -26.18 21.39
N GLY A 60 -11.65 -25.17 21.64
CA GLY A 60 -12.57 -25.14 22.79
C GLY A 60 -13.93 -25.69 22.37
N ARG A 61 -14.21 -26.97 22.65
CA ARG A 61 -15.54 -27.57 22.51
C ARG A 61 -16.55 -26.85 23.41
N ARG A 62 -17.72 -26.51 22.86
CA ARG A 62 -18.97 -26.41 23.63
C ARG A 62 -20.07 -27.17 22.91
N GLU A 63 -20.47 -28.27 23.52
CA GLU A 63 -21.65 -29.06 23.20
C GLU A 63 -22.91 -28.22 23.43
N ARG A 64 -23.94 -28.43 22.60
CA ARG A 64 -25.32 -28.11 22.92
C ARG A 64 -26.23 -29.23 22.43
N CYS A 65 -26.90 -29.86 23.39
CA CYS A 65 -27.93 -30.88 23.19
C CYS A 65 -29.29 -30.26 22.81
N GLY A 66 -30.07 -31.00 22.02
CA GLY A 66 -31.46 -31.32 22.38
C GLY A 66 -32.62 -30.78 21.52
N GLY A 67 -33.27 -31.71 20.80
CA GLY A 67 -34.71 -31.71 20.45
C GLY A 67 -35.07 -31.09 19.09
N GLY A 68 -35.86 -31.69 18.20
CA GLY A 68 -36.63 -32.93 18.18
C GLY A 68 -37.81 -32.78 17.19
N GLY A 69 -38.04 -33.78 16.32
CA GLY A 69 -39.35 -34.09 15.73
C GLY A 69 -39.63 -33.68 14.27
N GLY A 70 -40.10 -34.64 13.46
CA GLY A 70 -40.98 -34.39 12.31
C GLY A 70 -40.60 -35.10 11.01
N ILE A 71 -41.44 -36.04 10.57
CA ILE A 71 -41.27 -37.00 9.47
C ILE A 71 -42.15 -36.59 8.27
N SER A 72 -41.68 -36.73 7.01
CA SER A 72 -42.45 -37.33 5.89
C SER A 72 -41.73 -37.34 4.51
N ALA A 73 -41.51 -38.56 3.99
CA ALA A 73 -41.73 -39.07 2.61
C ALA A 73 -41.23 -38.34 1.32
N LEU A 74 -40.17 -38.91 0.71
CA LEU A 74 -39.93 -39.47 -0.66
C LEU A 74 -40.96 -39.25 -1.83
N PRO A 75 -40.63 -39.55 -3.13
CA PRO A 75 -39.34 -39.66 -3.84
C PRO A 75 -39.31 -39.14 -5.32
N ASP A 76 -38.13 -39.26 -5.96
CA ASP A 76 -37.88 -39.92 -7.27
C ASP A 76 -37.26 -39.14 -8.46
N ARG A 77 -36.13 -39.73 -8.92
CA ARG A 77 -35.55 -39.82 -10.29
C ARG A 77 -34.81 -38.62 -10.91
N CYS A 78 -33.50 -38.77 -11.09
CA CYS A 78 -32.94 -39.33 -12.33
C CYS A 78 -31.44 -39.66 -12.22
N ARG A 79 -31.06 -40.82 -12.77
CA ARG A 79 -29.70 -41.39 -12.89
C ARG A 79 -29.27 -41.31 -14.35
N LEU A 80 -27.94 -41.39 -14.59
CA LEU A 80 -27.18 -41.55 -15.87
C LEU A 80 -26.45 -40.25 -16.27
N LEU A 81 -25.15 -40.18 -16.54
CA LEU A 81 -24.09 -41.16 -16.85
C LEU A 81 -22.70 -40.65 -16.44
N ARG A 82 -21.76 -41.59 -16.31
CA ARG A 82 -20.36 -41.45 -15.90
C ARG A 82 -19.44 -41.21 -17.11
N SER A 83 -18.36 -40.43 -16.92
CA SER A 83 -16.98 -40.78 -17.29
C SER A 83 -15.98 -39.74 -16.73
N ARG A 84 -15.32 -40.05 -15.60
CA ARG A 84 -13.86 -40.30 -15.44
C ARG A 84 -12.96 -39.08 -15.76
N ARG A 85 -12.46 -38.35 -14.73
CA ARG A 85 -11.23 -38.56 -13.89
C ARG A 85 -10.15 -37.56 -14.35
N ARG A 86 -9.44 -36.74 -13.56
CA ARG A 86 -9.23 -36.44 -12.11
C ARG A 86 -8.86 -34.92 -12.08
N GLY A 87 -9.24 -34.04 -11.15
CA GLY A 87 -9.18 -34.11 -9.67
C GLY A 87 -7.72 -33.94 -9.22
N ILE A 88 -7.31 -32.94 -8.43
CA ILE A 88 -7.88 -32.55 -7.13
C ILE A 88 -7.48 -31.10 -6.76
N ALA A 89 -8.47 -30.31 -6.35
CA ALA A 89 -8.36 -29.35 -5.26
C ALA A 89 -9.28 -29.85 -4.12
N ASP A 90 -8.94 -29.44 -2.91
CA ASP A 90 -9.72 -29.39 -1.67
C ASP A 90 -9.63 -30.49 -0.61
N ILE A 91 -9.65 -29.92 0.60
CA ILE A 91 -9.40 -30.39 1.96
C ILE A 91 -10.71 -30.96 2.53
N ASP A 92 -10.64 -32.04 3.33
CA ASP A 92 -11.74 -32.37 4.24
C ASP A 92 -11.24 -33.05 5.52
N ALA A 93 -11.95 -32.79 6.62
CA ALA A 93 -11.69 -33.32 7.95
C ALA A 93 -12.84 -34.23 8.43
N GLY A 94 -12.49 -35.45 8.85
CA GLY A 94 -13.16 -36.21 9.92
C GLY A 94 -14.23 -37.23 9.52
N ASP A 95 -13.97 -38.53 9.75
CA ASP A 95 -14.65 -39.29 10.83
C ASP A 95 -13.88 -40.60 11.15
N ALA A 96 -14.07 -41.08 12.37
CA ALA A 96 -13.31 -42.12 13.05
C ALA A 96 -13.88 -43.54 12.88
N SER A 97 -13.00 -44.55 12.88
CA SER A 97 -13.26 -45.87 13.49
C SER A 97 -11.98 -46.67 13.74
N LEU A 98 -11.68 -46.85 15.03
CA LEU A 98 -11.21 -48.02 15.78
C LEU A 98 -10.15 -49.02 15.23
N SER A 99 -9.34 -49.47 16.21
CA SER A 99 -8.32 -50.54 16.28
C SER A 99 -6.88 -50.06 16.05
N GLY A 100 -5.87 -50.36 16.85
CA GLY A 100 -5.67 -51.12 18.09
C GLY A 100 -4.15 -51.25 18.30
N ASP A 101 -3.68 -51.37 19.55
CA ASP A 101 -2.31 -51.74 20.00
C ASP A 101 -1.13 -50.80 19.66
N ASP A 102 -0.08 -50.58 20.47
CA ASP A 102 0.25 -50.83 21.88
C ASP A 102 1.60 -50.11 22.15
N GLY A 103 1.87 -49.72 23.40
CA GLY A 103 3.26 -49.71 23.92
C GLY A 103 3.96 -48.39 24.32
N ALA A 104 4.26 -48.31 25.63
CA ALA A 104 5.41 -47.70 26.32
C ALA A 104 5.44 -46.16 26.54
N GLN A 105 5.21 -45.69 27.79
CA GLN A 105 6.21 -45.30 28.82
C GLN A 105 7.08 -44.08 28.39
N GLN A 106 7.15 -42.95 29.10
CA GLN A 106 7.51 -42.77 30.51
C GLN A 106 7.31 -41.31 30.97
N ARG A 107 7.37 -41.13 32.29
CA ARG A 107 7.12 -39.90 33.07
C ARG A 107 8.24 -38.88 32.96
N GLY A 108 7.91 -37.59 33.14
CA GLY A 108 8.88 -36.53 33.40
C GLY A 108 8.20 -35.21 33.75
N ALA A 109 7.79 -35.04 35.00
CA ALA A 109 7.34 -33.76 35.55
C ALA A 109 8.57 -32.94 35.97
N VAL A 110 8.72 -31.73 35.43
CA VAL A 110 9.61 -30.70 35.97
C VAL A 110 8.90 -29.34 35.87
N HIS A 111 8.50 -28.82 37.03
CA HIS A 111 8.30 -27.39 37.22
C HIS A 111 9.68 -26.72 37.34
N PRO A 112 9.85 -25.52 36.78
CA PRO A 112 10.30 -24.45 37.65
C PRO A 112 9.57 -23.12 37.45
N GLN A 113 9.23 -22.56 38.60
CA GLN A 113 9.36 -21.16 39.02
C GLN A 113 8.58 -20.04 38.32
N ALA A 114 7.78 -19.40 39.18
CA ALA A 114 7.11 -18.14 38.98
C ALA A 114 8.09 -16.97 38.84
N GLY A 115 7.65 -15.98 38.08
CA GLY A 115 7.87 -14.58 38.43
C GLY A 115 9.01 -13.87 37.73
N THR A 116 8.88 -13.66 36.42
CA THR A 116 9.37 -12.42 35.81
C THR A 116 8.17 -11.69 35.21
N SER A 117 7.94 -10.51 35.76
CA SER A 117 7.00 -9.50 35.31
C SER A 117 7.11 -9.29 33.79
N MET A 118 6.10 -9.73 33.04
CA MET A 118 5.86 -9.30 31.66
C MET A 118 5.34 -7.86 31.70
N ALA A 119 6.24 -6.92 31.97
CA ALA A 119 6.06 -5.57 31.48
C ALA A 119 6.35 -5.64 29.98
N GLY A 120 5.31 -5.83 29.16
CA GLY A 120 5.43 -5.77 27.72
C GLY A 120 5.79 -4.33 27.33
N GLY A 121 7.08 -4.02 27.25
CA GLY A 121 7.53 -2.83 26.55
C GLY A 121 7.12 -2.98 25.10
N GLY A 122 6.28 -2.07 24.60
CA GLY A 122 5.91 -2.03 23.19
C GLY A 122 7.18 -2.04 22.33
N THR A 123 7.18 -2.84 21.26
CA THR A 123 8.27 -2.81 20.29
C THR A 123 8.23 -1.48 19.55
N LEU A 124 9.25 -0.66 19.78
CA LEU A 124 9.45 0.61 19.06
C LEU A 124 9.53 0.35 17.56
N MET A 125 8.71 1.03 16.77
CA MET A 125 8.69 0.86 15.31
C MET A 125 9.06 2.13 14.57
N ARG A 126 9.77 1.95 13.46
CA ARG A 126 10.10 3.01 12.52
C ARG A 126 9.64 2.67 11.11
N TRP A 127 8.83 3.54 10.52
CA TRP A 127 8.21 3.30 9.21
C TRP A 127 8.65 4.30 8.15
N MET A 128 8.78 3.82 6.92
CA MET A 128 8.83 4.68 5.73
C MET A 128 7.47 4.66 5.05
N ILE A 129 6.90 5.81 4.72
CA ILE A 129 5.76 5.93 3.81
C ILE A 129 6.26 6.62 2.54
N ARG A 130 6.17 5.97 1.38
CA ARG A 130 6.30 6.68 0.10
C ARG A 130 4.91 6.97 -0.43
N SER A 131 4.65 8.24 -0.68
CA SER A 131 3.30 8.77 -0.81
C SER A 131 3.07 9.33 -2.20
N ASP A 132 2.02 8.82 -2.84
CA ASP A 132 1.52 9.26 -4.15
C ASP A 132 0.05 9.69 -4.08
N MET A 133 -0.50 10.30 -5.14
CA MET A 133 -1.83 10.93 -5.13
C MET A 133 -2.89 10.20 -5.97
N GLU A 134 -2.53 9.54 -7.05
CA GLU A 134 -3.45 8.98 -8.03
C GLU A 134 -4.33 7.89 -7.42
N GLY A 135 -3.78 7.10 -6.50
CA GLY A 135 -4.44 5.99 -5.83
C GLY A 135 -5.22 6.36 -4.57
N VAL A 136 -5.17 7.61 -4.08
CA VAL A 136 -5.83 7.99 -2.81
C VAL A 136 -7.34 8.01 -2.92
N THR A 137 -8.02 7.98 -1.77
CA THR A 137 -9.48 7.96 -1.65
C THR A 137 -10.11 9.06 -2.52
N GLY A 138 -11.08 8.69 -3.37
CA GLY A 138 -11.90 9.64 -4.15
C GLY A 138 -11.22 10.29 -5.36
N VAL A 139 -9.90 10.16 -5.56
CA VAL A 139 -9.22 10.69 -6.74
C VAL A 139 -9.54 9.84 -7.98
N VAL A 140 -9.90 10.48 -9.09
CA VAL A 140 -10.23 9.82 -10.36
C VAL A 140 -9.74 10.56 -11.60
N SER A 141 -9.13 11.74 -11.43
CA SER A 141 -8.77 12.63 -12.53
C SER A 141 -7.39 13.25 -12.34
N MET A 142 -6.70 13.53 -13.46
CA MET A 142 -5.45 14.29 -13.45
C MET A 142 -5.62 15.70 -12.85
N GLU A 143 -6.81 16.31 -12.98
CA GLU A 143 -7.11 17.63 -12.38
C GLU A 143 -6.99 17.63 -10.85
N GLN A 144 -7.05 16.45 -10.23
CA GLN A 144 -6.98 16.28 -8.78
C GLN A 144 -5.55 16.04 -8.29
N VAL A 145 -4.61 15.71 -9.18
CA VAL A 145 -3.22 15.38 -8.81
C VAL A 145 -2.21 16.35 -9.40
N VAL A 146 -2.49 17.02 -10.52
CA VAL A 146 -1.57 17.97 -11.14
C VAL A 146 -1.51 19.29 -10.35
N PRO A 147 -0.33 19.74 -9.88
CA PRO A 147 -0.19 21.02 -9.20
C PRO A 147 -0.68 22.21 -10.04
N GLY A 148 -1.54 23.03 -9.45
CA GLY A 148 -2.13 24.21 -10.11
C GLY A 148 -3.41 23.94 -10.88
N ALA A 149 -3.82 22.68 -11.03
CA ALA A 149 -5.11 22.30 -11.58
C ALA A 149 -6.27 22.71 -10.64
N ALA A 150 -7.49 22.78 -11.20
CA ALA A 150 -8.64 23.34 -10.48
C ALA A 150 -9.06 22.49 -9.28
N GLU A 151 -8.89 21.17 -9.37
CA GLU A 151 -9.31 20.21 -8.33
C GLU A 151 -8.16 19.71 -7.47
N TYR A 152 -6.94 20.21 -7.67
CA TYR A 152 -5.74 19.73 -6.96
C TYR A 152 -5.85 19.87 -5.43
N ALA A 153 -6.56 20.89 -4.95
CA ALA A 153 -6.85 21.05 -3.52
C ALA A 153 -7.67 19.88 -2.93
N PHE A 154 -8.56 19.27 -3.72
CA PHE A 154 -9.30 18.07 -3.32
C PHE A 154 -8.36 16.88 -3.20
N GLY A 155 -7.50 16.62 -4.20
CA GLY A 155 -6.54 15.52 -4.12
C GLY A 155 -5.60 15.66 -2.94
N LYS A 156 -5.07 16.86 -2.67
CA LYS A 156 -4.24 17.12 -1.47
C LYS A 156 -4.99 16.86 -0.16
N TRP A 157 -6.28 17.20 -0.12
CA TRP A 157 -7.09 16.93 1.06
C TRP A 157 -7.27 15.44 1.29
N MET A 158 -7.52 14.66 0.23
CA MET A 158 -7.67 13.21 0.32
C MET A 158 -6.35 12.47 0.57
N LEU A 159 -5.23 12.97 0.02
CA LEU A 159 -3.88 12.54 0.37
C LEU A 159 -3.66 12.64 1.89
N MET A 160 -3.92 13.81 2.47
CA MET A 160 -3.79 14.01 3.91
C MET A 160 -4.77 13.16 4.72
N HIS A 161 -5.99 12.92 4.22
CA HIS A 161 -6.94 12.02 4.86
C HIS A 161 -6.36 10.61 4.99
N ASP A 162 -5.85 10.05 3.89
CA ASP A 162 -5.31 8.69 3.88
C ASP A 162 -4.04 8.57 4.73
N LEU A 163 -3.14 9.57 4.68
CA LEU A 163 -1.98 9.65 5.56
C LEU A 163 -2.36 9.61 7.04
N GLN A 164 -3.33 10.43 7.46
CA GLN A 164 -3.73 10.48 8.87
C GLN A 164 -4.31 9.15 9.36
N ALA A 165 -5.04 8.44 8.49
CA ALA A 165 -5.53 7.10 8.80
C ALA A 165 -4.39 6.09 8.97
N LEU A 166 -3.38 6.11 8.10
CA LEU A 166 -2.19 5.28 8.26
C LEU A 166 -1.45 5.60 9.57
N LEU A 167 -1.19 6.87 9.83
CA LEU A 167 -0.51 7.32 11.05
C LEU A 167 -1.26 6.88 12.32
N ALA A 168 -2.59 6.93 12.31
CA ALA A 168 -3.43 6.46 13.41
C ALA A 168 -3.27 4.96 13.71
N GLY A 169 -2.87 4.14 12.73
CA GLY A 169 -2.58 2.72 12.94
C GLY A 169 -1.11 2.43 13.25
N LEU A 170 -0.17 3.24 12.75
CA LEU A 170 1.27 3.00 12.93
C LEU A 170 1.80 3.50 14.28
N LEU A 171 1.36 4.69 14.69
CA LEU A 171 1.91 5.45 15.82
C LEU A 171 1.26 5.09 17.17
N GLN A 172 1.43 3.84 17.60
CA GLN A 172 0.79 3.29 18.81
C GLN A 172 1.57 3.53 20.09
N GLU A 173 2.87 3.77 20.00
CA GLU A 173 3.79 4.02 21.12
C GLU A 173 4.37 5.43 21.05
N GLU A 174 4.75 5.99 22.21
CA GLU A 174 5.24 7.36 22.31
C GLU A 174 6.48 7.65 21.45
N ASP A 175 7.31 6.63 21.26
CA ASP A 175 8.60 6.71 20.56
C ASP A 175 8.56 6.06 19.16
N ASP A 176 7.37 5.70 18.65
CA ASP A 176 7.24 5.29 17.25
C ASP A 176 7.59 6.46 16.31
N GLU A 177 8.21 6.15 15.18
CA GLU A 177 8.60 7.16 14.19
C GLU A 177 8.06 6.82 12.80
N VAL A 178 7.70 7.87 12.04
CA VAL A 178 7.35 7.74 10.63
C VAL A 178 8.13 8.77 9.81
N VAL A 179 8.78 8.33 8.74
CA VAL A 179 9.31 9.21 7.70
C VAL A 179 8.42 9.08 6.47
N ILE A 180 7.91 10.19 5.97
CA ILE A 180 7.13 10.23 4.74
C ILE A 180 8.00 10.83 3.63
N TYR A 181 8.09 10.15 2.50
CA TYR A 181 8.65 10.69 1.28
C TYR A 181 7.53 10.94 0.27
N ASP A 182 7.30 12.21 -0.04
CA ASP A 182 6.33 12.64 -1.04
C ASP A 182 6.92 12.45 -2.45
N ILE A 183 6.52 11.37 -3.12
CA ILE A 183 7.04 10.99 -4.44
C ILE A 183 6.22 11.60 -5.59
N HIS A 184 5.06 12.18 -5.28
CA HIS A 184 4.14 12.72 -6.26
C HIS A 184 4.64 14.05 -6.86
N PHE A 185 4.67 14.15 -8.18
CA PHE A 185 5.03 15.36 -8.93
C PHE A 185 6.35 16.01 -8.49
N ALA A 186 6.31 17.06 -7.68
CA ALA A 186 7.49 17.78 -7.19
C ALA A 186 7.71 17.58 -5.68
N GLY A 187 7.00 16.65 -5.04
CA GLY A 187 7.10 16.32 -3.62
C GLY A 187 6.67 17.45 -2.68
N ARG A 188 5.66 18.25 -3.05
CA ARG A 188 5.23 19.46 -2.32
C ARG A 188 3.74 19.40 -1.93
N ASN A 189 3.23 18.20 -1.75
CA ASN A 189 1.81 17.91 -1.57
C ASN A 189 1.46 17.83 -0.09
N ILE A 190 2.37 17.33 0.75
CA ILE A 190 2.15 17.12 2.19
C ILE A 190 2.38 18.40 3.00
N ASP A 191 1.47 18.68 3.93
CA ASP A 191 1.55 19.79 4.88
C ASP A 191 2.11 19.31 6.24
N PRO A 192 3.38 19.58 6.57
CA PRO A 192 4.01 19.08 7.79
C PRO A 192 3.40 19.66 9.07
N ASP A 193 2.77 20.84 9.03
CA ASP A 193 2.13 21.45 10.21
C ASP A 193 0.88 20.69 10.67
N ARG A 194 0.39 19.75 9.84
CA ARG A 194 -0.77 18.91 10.14
C ARG A 194 -0.39 17.52 10.65
N LEU A 195 0.88 17.20 10.77
CA LEU A 195 1.35 15.87 11.14
C LEU A 195 1.66 15.77 12.65
N ASP A 196 1.64 14.55 13.16
CA ASP A 196 2.09 14.24 14.52
C ASP A 196 3.58 14.60 14.68
N ARG A 197 3.99 15.02 15.88
CA ARG A 197 5.39 15.38 16.21
C ARG A 197 6.41 14.27 15.90
N ARG A 198 5.96 13.02 15.83
CA ARG A 198 6.75 11.82 15.52
C ARG A 198 7.00 11.61 14.02
N VAL A 199 6.44 12.48 13.18
CA VAL A 199 6.45 12.33 11.73
C VAL A 199 7.39 13.35 11.10
N GLN A 200 8.25 12.87 10.20
CA GLN A 200 9.16 13.69 9.41
C GLN A 200 8.80 13.56 7.92
N VAL A 201 9.00 14.62 7.15
CA VAL A 201 8.67 14.64 5.71
C VAL A 201 9.91 14.98 4.89
N ILE A 202 10.22 14.13 3.92
CA ILE A 202 11.12 14.44 2.82
C ILE A 202 10.27 15.13 1.74
N ALA A 203 10.39 16.46 1.67
CA ALA A 203 9.68 17.28 0.71
C ALA A 203 10.61 17.76 -0.43
N GLY A 204 10.03 18.04 -1.59
CA GLY A 204 10.74 18.24 -2.86
C GLY A 204 10.96 16.92 -3.59
N LYS A 205 11.73 16.97 -4.69
CA LYS A 205 12.29 15.78 -5.35
C LYS A 205 13.82 15.80 -5.27
N PRO A 206 14.42 15.59 -4.10
CA PRO A 206 15.86 15.39 -4.02
C PRO A 206 16.26 14.16 -4.83
N HIS A 207 17.44 14.21 -5.45
CA HIS A 207 17.98 13.02 -6.12
C HIS A 207 18.31 11.93 -5.11
N TYR A 208 18.02 10.68 -5.46
CA TYR A 208 18.48 9.51 -4.71
C TYR A 208 19.15 8.49 -5.61
N GLY A 209 19.92 7.62 -4.96
CA GLY A 209 20.73 6.60 -5.60
C GLY A 209 21.44 5.75 -4.56
N VAL A 210 22.53 5.10 -4.95
CA VAL A 210 23.29 4.19 -4.09
C VAL A 210 23.76 4.89 -2.80
N ALA A 211 24.18 6.15 -2.90
CA ALA A 211 24.77 6.89 -1.77
C ALA A 211 23.81 7.17 -0.61
N ASN A 212 22.50 7.28 -0.86
CA ASN A 212 21.50 7.59 0.17
C ASN A 212 20.38 6.54 0.27
N ALA A 213 20.46 5.46 -0.52
CA ALA A 213 19.53 4.35 -0.55
C ALA A 213 18.03 4.76 -0.63
N GLY A 214 17.72 5.88 -1.29
CA GLY A 214 16.35 6.42 -1.28
C GLY A 214 15.80 6.68 0.13
N TRP A 215 16.68 7.13 1.03
CA TRP A 215 16.41 7.40 2.45
C TRP A 215 16.00 6.17 3.27
N LEU A 216 16.35 4.98 2.80
CA LEU A 216 16.13 3.71 3.49
C LEU A 216 17.38 3.17 4.18
N SER A 217 18.46 3.95 4.25
CA SER A 217 19.74 3.54 4.88
C SER A 217 19.67 3.40 6.40
N GLY A 218 18.57 3.82 7.04
CA GLY A 218 18.32 3.62 8.47
C GLY A 218 17.53 2.33 8.76
N ARG A 219 17.46 1.93 10.03
CA ARG A 219 16.58 0.82 10.44
C ARG A 219 15.13 1.27 10.26
N PHE A 220 14.39 0.55 9.41
CA PHE A 220 12.95 0.64 9.27
C PHE A 220 12.36 -0.76 9.46
N ASP A 221 11.28 -0.85 10.22
CA ASP A 221 10.56 -2.11 10.46
C ASP A 221 9.62 -2.43 9.29
N GLY A 222 9.31 -1.44 8.44
CA GLY A 222 8.65 -1.64 7.16
C GLY A 222 8.45 -0.36 6.35
N MET A 223 8.09 -0.54 5.09
CA MET A 223 7.68 0.52 4.17
C MET A 223 6.20 0.36 3.80
N ILE A 224 5.51 1.48 3.61
CA ILE A 224 4.17 1.54 3.05
C ILE A 224 4.21 2.39 1.77
N LEU A 225 3.61 1.87 0.71
CA LEU A 225 3.34 2.63 -0.50
C LEU A 225 1.90 3.15 -0.41
N GLN A 226 1.75 4.44 -0.16
CA GLN A 226 0.45 5.08 0.02
C GLN A 226 -0.06 5.71 -1.27
N GLY A 227 -1.29 5.40 -1.66
CA GLY A 227 -1.97 6.04 -2.79
C GLY A 227 -1.35 5.76 -4.16
N LEU A 228 -0.73 4.59 -4.34
CA LEU A 228 -0.16 4.17 -5.61
C LEU A 228 -1.25 3.66 -6.56
N HIS A 229 -0.91 3.64 -7.85
CA HIS A 229 -1.78 3.17 -8.93
C HIS A 229 -1.12 2.04 -9.71
N ALA A 230 -1.90 1.38 -10.57
CA ALA A 230 -1.36 0.34 -11.45
C ALA A 230 -0.39 0.91 -12.50
N ARG A 231 0.55 0.09 -12.95
CA ARG A 231 1.51 0.40 -14.01
C ARG A 231 0.84 0.70 -15.35
N ALA A 232 1.54 1.45 -16.20
CA ALA A 232 1.09 1.74 -17.55
C ALA A 232 0.75 0.45 -18.34
N GLY A 233 -0.30 0.50 -19.16
CA GLY A 233 -0.76 -0.63 -19.95
C GLY A 233 -1.64 -1.63 -19.21
N THR A 234 -1.91 -1.43 -17.91
CA THR A 234 -2.85 -2.27 -17.16
C THR A 234 -4.28 -2.06 -17.68
N PRO A 235 -4.98 -3.13 -18.14
CA PRO A 235 -6.34 -3.00 -18.67
C PRO A 235 -7.32 -2.44 -17.64
N ASN A 236 -8.14 -1.47 -18.04
CA ASN A 236 -9.18 -0.83 -17.22
C ASN A 236 -8.68 -0.13 -15.94
N ALA A 237 -7.36 0.05 -15.76
CA ALA A 237 -6.82 0.70 -14.58
C ALA A 237 -7.00 2.22 -14.62
N LEU A 238 -7.34 2.78 -13.46
CA LEU A 238 -7.47 4.22 -13.23
C LEU A 238 -6.11 4.90 -13.21
N LEU A 239 -5.96 6.00 -13.98
CA LEU A 239 -4.76 6.87 -13.99
C LEU A 239 -3.42 6.13 -14.18
N ALA A 240 -3.44 4.95 -14.80
CA ALA A 240 -2.27 4.08 -14.88
C ALA A 240 -1.14 4.68 -15.72
N HIS A 241 0.05 4.77 -15.13
CA HIS A 241 1.29 5.23 -15.77
C HIS A 241 2.53 4.69 -15.01
N ASN A 242 3.75 5.11 -15.41
CA ASN A 242 5.01 4.70 -14.77
C ASN A 242 5.95 5.90 -14.59
N TYR A 243 6.00 6.53 -13.41
CA TYR A 243 6.80 7.71 -13.06
C TYR A 243 6.55 8.93 -13.96
N GLU A 244 6.96 8.85 -15.22
CA GLU A 244 6.69 9.83 -16.26
C GLU A 244 5.68 9.21 -17.25
N HIS A 245 4.68 9.96 -17.70
CA HIS A 245 3.71 9.47 -18.70
C HIS A 245 4.34 9.07 -20.04
N ASP A 246 5.62 9.36 -20.26
CA ASP A 246 6.40 8.93 -21.41
C ASP A 246 6.86 7.47 -21.31
N ILE A 247 6.94 6.89 -20.10
CA ILE A 247 7.35 5.50 -19.89
C ILE A 247 6.14 4.58 -20.03
N VAL A 248 6.07 3.86 -21.16
CA VAL A 248 4.91 3.01 -21.49
C VAL A 248 5.05 1.57 -20.98
N ARG A 249 6.26 1.14 -20.64
CA ARG A 249 6.55 -0.19 -20.08
C ARG A 249 7.83 -0.15 -19.25
N MET A 250 7.85 -0.89 -18.13
CA MET A 250 9.06 -1.16 -17.36
C MET A 250 9.15 -2.65 -17.04
N GLU A 251 10.37 -3.18 -17.00
CA GLU A 251 10.65 -4.54 -16.54
C GLU A 251 11.91 -4.58 -15.71
N LEU A 252 11.89 -5.45 -14.69
CA LEU A 252 13.03 -5.70 -13.81
C LEU A 252 13.39 -7.17 -13.90
N ASN A 253 14.56 -7.47 -14.47
CA ASN A 253 15.01 -8.84 -14.77
C ASN A 253 13.98 -9.64 -15.60
N GLY A 254 13.31 -8.97 -16.55
CA GLY A 254 12.29 -9.56 -17.41
C GLY A 254 10.88 -9.67 -16.79
N GLU A 255 10.72 -9.32 -15.51
CA GLU A 255 9.41 -9.28 -14.86
C GLU A 255 8.76 -7.89 -15.09
N PRO A 256 7.53 -7.80 -15.62
CA PRO A 256 6.84 -6.52 -15.79
C PRO A 256 6.56 -5.83 -14.46
N ILE A 257 6.97 -4.56 -14.35
CA ILE A 257 6.76 -3.75 -13.14
C ILE A 257 6.26 -2.35 -13.50
N GLY A 258 5.70 -1.66 -12.52
CA GLY A 258 5.61 -0.19 -12.50
C GLY A 258 6.29 0.39 -11.27
N GLU A 259 5.77 1.53 -10.80
CA GLU A 259 6.28 2.22 -9.60
C GLU A 259 6.22 1.31 -8.37
N ILE A 260 5.09 0.61 -8.13
CA ILE A 260 4.94 -0.31 -7.01
C ILE A 260 6.10 -1.31 -6.96
N GLY A 261 6.46 -1.90 -8.10
CA GLY A 261 7.51 -2.91 -8.16
C GLY A 261 8.91 -2.36 -8.01
N LEU A 262 9.20 -1.22 -8.64
CA LEU A 262 10.52 -0.60 -8.52
C LEU A 262 10.77 -0.09 -7.09
N GLU A 263 9.78 0.56 -6.49
CA GLU A 263 9.85 1.06 -5.12
C GLU A 263 10.00 -0.08 -4.10
N ALA A 264 9.26 -1.18 -4.30
CA ALA A 264 9.42 -2.39 -3.50
C ALA A 264 10.82 -3.00 -3.62
N ALA A 265 11.38 -3.04 -4.83
CA ALA A 265 12.71 -3.59 -5.07
C ALA A 265 13.81 -2.71 -4.44
N ILE A 266 13.67 -1.39 -4.49
CA ILE A 266 14.55 -0.44 -3.79
C ILE A 266 14.50 -0.66 -2.27
N ALA A 267 13.31 -0.87 -1.70
CA ALA A 267 13.18 -1.21 -0.28
C ALA A 267 13.81 -2.56 0.07
N GLY A 268 13.60 -3.56 -0.78
CA GLY A 268 14.20 -4.87 -0.64
C GLY A 268 15.72 -4.85 -0.62
N GLU A 269 16.34 -4.05 -1.50
CA GLU A 269 17.78 -3.82 -1.55
C GLU A 269 18.30 -3.21 -0.23
N ALA A 270 17.58 -2.25 0.34
CA ALA A 270 17.89 -1.68 1.65
C ALA A 270 17.57 -2.62 2.83
N GLY A 271 17.00 -3.80 2.57
CA GLY A 271 16.59 -4.76 3.60
C GLY A 271 15.32 -4.37 4.35
N VAL A 272 14.54 -3.41 3.82
CA VAL A 272 13.28 -2.95 4.40
C VAL A 272 12.12 -3.72 3.74
N PRO A 273 11.26 -4.39 4.52
CA PRO A 273 10.09 -5.08 3.95
C PRO A 273 9.03 -4.08 3.48
N LEU A 274 8.43 -4.34 2.33
CA LEU A 274 7.20 -3.67 1.95
C LEU A 274 6.04 -4.30 2.72
N ALA A 275 5.48 -3.55 3.66
CA ALA A 275 4.42 -4.03 4.53
C ALA A 275 3.04 -3.88 3.90
N MET A 276 2.79 -2.76 3.21
CA MET A 276 1.49 -2.49 2.60
C MET A 276 1.57 -1.61 1.35
N VAL A 277 0.63 -1.84 0.43
CA VAL A 277 0.31 -0.95 -0.68
C VAL A 277 -1.15 -0.51 -0.58
N THR A 278 -1.40 0.78 -0.72
CA THR A 278 -2.77 1.33 -0.75
C THR A 278 -2.99 2.05 -2.07
N GLY A 279 -4.20 1.97 -2.61
CA GLY A 279 -4.49 2.45 -3.95
C GLY A 279 -5.90 2.09 -4.42
N ASP A 280 -6.08 2.04 -5.73
CA ASP A 280 -7.27 1.44 -6.34
C ASP A 280 -7.16 -0.10 -6.41
N SER A 281 -8.22 -0.76 -6.88
CA SER A 281 -8.27 -2.21 -7.03
C SER A 281 -7.20 -2.82 -7.93
N GLU A 282 -6.81 -2.13 -9.01
CA GLU A 282 -5.79 -2.62 -9.95
C GLU A 282 -4.38 -2.43 -9.40
N GLY A 283 -4.07 -1.30 -8.75
CA GLY A 283 -2.81 -1.13 -8.03
C GLY A 283 -2.64 -2.16 -6.91
N ALA A 284 -3.72 -2.43 -6.17
CA ALA A 284 -3.74 -3.48 -5.15
C ALA A 284 -3.58 -4.89 -5.76
N ARG A 285 -4.14 -5.14 -6.96
CA ARG A 285 -3.95 -6.41 -7.68
C ARG A 285 -2.50 -6.60 -8.11
N GLU A 286 -1.90 -5.56 -8.71
CA GLU A 286 -0.48 -5.58 -9.11
C GLU A 286 0.44 -5.89 -7.92
N ALA A 287 0.23 -5.24 -6.77
CA ALA A 287 1.03 -5.49 -5.57
C ALA A 287 0.95 -6.96 -5.11
N ARG A 288 -0.25 -7.55 -5.09
CA ARG A 288 -0.46 -8.96 -4.68
C ARG A 288 0.14 -9.96 -5.66
N GLU A 289 0.09 -9.65 -6.96
CA GLU A 289 0.70 -10.49 -8.00
C GLU A 289 2.22 -10.47 -7.90
N LEU A 290 2.80 -9.31 -7.58
CA LEU A 290 4.25 -9.15 -7.48
C LEU A 290 4.83 -9.74 -6.18
N MET A 291 4.12 -9.59 -5.06
CA MET A 291 4.63 -9.92 -3.73
C MET A 291 3.61 -10.72 -2.91
N ALA A 292 3.88 -12.01 -2.72
CA ALA A 292 3.08 -12.84 -1.84
C ALA A 292 3.18 -12.33 -0.38
N GLY A 293 2.02 -12.09 0.24
CA GLY A 293 1.94 -11.68 1.65
C GLY A 293 1.97 -10.18 1.91
N VAL A 294 2.10 -9.33 0.88
CA VAL A 294 1.95 -7.88 1.05
C VAL A 294 0.51 -7.54 1.44
N ILE A 295 0.33 -6.68 2.44
CA ILE A 295 -1.01 -6.16 2.77
C ILE A 295 -1.43 -5.20 1.67
N THR A 296 -2.68 -5.27 1.24
CA THR A 296 -3.22 -4.32 0.27
C THR A 296 -4.55 -3.76 0.75
N VAL A 297 -4.73 -2.44 0.59
CA VAL A 297 -5.96 -1.75 0.92
C VAL A 297 -6.43 -0.97 -0.30
N SER A 298 -7.51 -1.44 -0.92
CA SER A 298 -8.18 -0.72 -1.99
C SER A 298 -9.15 0.31 -1.40
N VAL A 299 -8.97 1.59 -1.73
CA VAL A 299 -9.87 2.68 -1.29
C VAL A 299 -10.95 3.03 -2.31
N LYS A 300 -10.87 2.40 -3.49
CA LYS A 300 -11.79 2.53 -4.62
C LYS A 300 -11.59 1.36 -5.59
N GLU A 301 -12.59 1.04 -6.38
CA GLU A 301 -12.49 0.06 -7.47
C GLU A 301 -12.31 0.76 -8.81
N SER A 302 -11.29 0.38 -9.57
CA SER A 302 -11.08 0.88 -10.93
C SER A 302 -12.21 0.43 -11.85
N LEU A 303 -12.80 1.38 -12.57
CA LEU A 303 -13.83 1.15 -13.59
C LEU A 303 -13.37 1.60 -14.99
N GLY A 304 -12.12 2.01 -15.13
CA GLY A 304 -11.54 2.54 -16.37
C GLY A 304 -10.52 3.65 -16.11
N PRO A 305 -9.90 4.19 -17.18
CA PRO A 305 -8.78 5.13 -17.07
C PRO A 305 -9.07 6.44 -16.31
N ALA A 306 -10.35 6.83 -16.20
CA ALA A 306 -10.78 8.07 -15.56
C ALA A 306 -12.05 7.89 -14.72
N SER A 307 -12.33 6.68 -14.23
CA SER A 307 -13.53 6.40 -13.45
C SER A 307 -13.32 5.29 -12.44
N ALA A 308 -13.91 5.44 -11.25
CA ALA A 308 -13.84 4.45 -10.19
C ALA A 308 -15.11 4.43 -9.34
N LEU A 309 -15.41 3.28 -8.74
CA LEU A 309 -16.34 3.18 -7.62
C LEU A 309 -15.58 3.59 -6.35
N CYS A 310 -15.84 4.80 -5.88
CA CYS A 310 -15.17 5.34 -4.69
C CYS A 310 -15.93 4.93 -3.41
N TYR A 311 -15.21 4.42 -2.42
CA TYR A 311 -15.79 4.14 -1.12
C TYR A 311 -15.95 5.43 -0.29
N PRO A 312 -16.92 5.49 0.65
CA PRO A 312 -17.02 6.60 1.59
C PRO A 312 -15.71 6.77 2.37
N SER A 313 -15.26 8.01 2.57
CA SER A 313 -13.98 8.27 3.24
C SER A 313 -13.92 7.74 4.68
N GLU A 314 -15.06 7.67 5.38
CA GLU A 314 -15.13 7.01 6.69
C GLU A 314 -14.73 5.52 6.61
N TRP A 315 -15.10 4.84 5.53
CA TRP A 315 -14.75 3.44 5.32
C TRP A 315 -13.28 3.29 5.00
N THR A 316 -12.78 4.09 4.05
CA THR A 316 -11.38 4.03 3.64
C THR A 316 -10.44 4.39 4.78
N GLY A 317 -10.78 5.41 5.58
CA GLY A 317 -10.03 5.76 6.79
C GLY A 317 -9.94 4.59 7.79
N ARG A 318 -11.04 3.84 7.99
CA ARG A 318 -11.01 2.63 8.83
C ARG A 318 -10.14 1.53 8.21
N TYR A 319 -10.30 1.24 6.92
CA TYR A 319 -9.52 0.19 6.25
C TYR A 319 -8.02 0.47 6.28
N LEU A 320 -7.62 1.73 6.06
CA LEU A 320 -6.23 2.17 6.13
C LEU A 320 -5.66 2.05 7.55
N THR A 321 -6.43 2.47 8.55
CA THR A 321 -6.03 2.35 9.97
C THR A 321 -5.85 0.88 10.37
N GLU A 322 -6.80 0.02 10.02
CA GLU A 322 -6.76 -1.42 10.30
C GLU A 322 -5.60 -2.11 9.57
N GLY A 323 -5.37 -1.77 8.28
CA GLY A 323 -4.24 -2.27 7.52
C GLY A 323 -2.89 -1.88 8.14
N ALA A 324 -2.75 -0.62 8.58
CA ALA A 324 -1.56 -0.15 9.27
C ALA A 324 -1.32 -0.86 10.62
N LEU A 325 -2.38 -1.14 11.40
CA LEU A 325 -2.28 -1.93 12.63
C LEU A 325 -1.82 -3.37 12.34
N MET A 326 -2.32 -3.98 11.27
CA MET A 326 -1.87 -5.31 10.84
C MET A 326 -0.40 -5.31 10.42
N CYS A 327 0.07 -4.29 9.69
CA CYS A 327 1.49 -4.13 9.38
C CYS A 327 2.34 -4.11 10.65
N ARG A 328 1.91 -3.34 11.66
CA ARG A 328 2.60 -3.24 12.95
C ARG A 328 2.67 -4.59 13.66
N GLU A 329 1.58 -5.33 13.69
CA GLU A 329 1.53 -6.66 14.31
C GLU A 329 2.51 -7.63 13.61
N LEU A 330 2.51 -7.67 12.28
CA LEU A 330 3.43 -8.53 11.51
C LEU A 330 4.90 -8.13 11.69
N ALA A 331 5.18 -6.82 11.79
CA ALA A 331 6.51 -6.31 12.08
C ALA A 331 7.01 -6.75 13.47
N ALA A 332 6.16 -6.62 14.50
CA ALA A 332 6.48 -7.05 15.86
C ALA A 332 6.76 -8.55 15.95
N GLN A 333 6.13 -9.35 15.09
CA GLN A 333 6.34 -10.79 14.99
C GLN A 333 7.55 -11.17 14.12
N GLY A 334 8.23 -10.22 13.47
CA GLY A 334 9.32 -10.48 12.54
C GLY A 334 8.88 -11.27 11.29
N SER A 335 7.60 -11.18 10.91
CA SER A 335 6.97 -12.01 9.88
C SER A 335 6.96 -11.38 8.48
N MET A 336 7.62 -10.24 8.29
CA MET A 336 7.70 -9.55 6.99
C MET A 336 9.08 -9.75 6.37
N ALA A 337 9.10 -10.12 5.08
CA ALA A 337 10.34 -10.36 4.34
C ALA A 337 10.55 -9.27 3.27
N PRO A 338 11.79 -8.76 3.10
CA PRO A 338 12.11 -7.81 2.03
C PRO A 338 11.99 -8.43 0.63
N TYR A 339 11.44 -7.67 -0.33
CA TYR A 339 11.33 -8.07 -1.73
C TYR A 339 12.68 -7.90 -2.45
N ARG A 340 13.56 -8.89 -2.29
CA ARG A 340 14.94 -8.83 -2.81
C ARG A 340 15.03 -9.33 -4.24
N ILE A 341 15.61 -8.50 -5.10
CA ILE A 341 16.06 -8.90 -6.43
C ILE A 341 17.48 -9.47 -6.30
N GLN A 342 17.68 -10.69 -6.79
CA GLN A 342 18.98 -11.37 -6.73
C GLN A 342 19.81 -11.10 -7.98
N GLY A 343 21.13 -10.96 -7.79
CA GLY A 343 22.09 -10.89 -8.89
C GLY A 343 22.18 -9.50 -9.55
N PRO A 344 22.90 -9.40 -10.68
CA PRO A 344 22.91 -8.17 -11.47
C PRO A 344 21.48 -7.85 -11.90
N VAL A 345 21.17 -6.57 -11.87
CA VAL A 345 19.86 -6.04 -12.23
C VAL A 345 19.89 -5.57 -13.67
N GLU A 346 18.87 -5.93 -14.44
CA GLU A 346 18.52 -5.37 -15.73
C GLU A 346 17.18 -4.63 -15.59
N LEU A 347 17.21 -3.31 -15.76
CA LEU A 347 16.04 -2.45 -15.83
C LEU A 347 15.79 -2.08 -17.29
N MET A 348 14.68 -2.54 -17.83
CA MET A 348 14.21 -2.24 -19.19
C MET A 348 13.09 -1.21 -19.11
N MET A 349 13.15 -0.18 -19.96
CA MET A 349 12.12 0.85 -20.04
C MET A 349 11.83 1.21 -21.48
N GLN A 350 10.57 1.16 -21.88
CA GLN A 350 10.12 1.59 -23.19
C GLN A 350 9.46 2.96 -23.10
N PHE A 351 9.78 3.84 -24.04
CA PHE A 351 9.31 5.22 -24.06
C PHE A 351 8.50 5.52 -25.32
N LYS A 352 7.50 6.39 -25.19
CA LYS A 352 6.88 7.00 -26.37
C LYS A 352 7.77 8.11 -26.96
N PRO A 353 7.63 8.45 -28.25
CA PRO A 353 8.33 9.58 -28.84
C PRO A 353 8.07 10.89 -28.09
N GLY A 354 9.13 11.63 -27.77
CA GLY A 354 9.03 12.87 -27.00
C GLY A 354 10.38 13.46 -26.60
N GLU A 355 10.33 14.58 -25.87
CA GLU A 355 11.53 15.28 -25.40
C GLU A 355 12.37 14.41 -24.45
N LEU A 356 11.71 13.67 -23.54
CA LEU A 356 12.39 12.76 -22.64
C LEU A 356 13.18 11.69 -23.40
N LEU A 357 12.54 10.99 -24.35
CA LEU A 357 13.22 9.99 -25.18
C LEU A 357 14.40 10.60 -25.94
N SER A 358 14.21 11.77 -26.55
CA SER A 358 15.27 12.47 -27.29
C SER A 358 16.47 12.79 -26.39
N ARG A 359 16.21 13.26 -25.17
CA ARG A 359 17.25 13.56 -24.17
C ARG A 359 17.99 12.30 -23.73
N LEU A 360 17.27 11.21 -23.49
CA LEU A 360 17.87 9.94 -23.09
C LEU A 360 18.72 9.34 -24.22
N GLN A 361 18.25 9.39 -25.48
CA GLN A 361 19.03 8.93 -26.65
C GLN A 361 20.33 9.71 -26.84
N LEU A 362 20.36 10.99 -26.45
CA LEU A 362 21.58 11.80 -26.49
C LEU A 362 22.56 11.43 -25.38
N ARG A 363 22.07 11.08 -24.19
CA ARG A 363 22.90 10.88 -22.98
C ARG A 363 23.27 9.42 -22.70
N LEU A 364 22.47 8.47 -23.17
CA LEU A 364 22.58 7.02 -22.90
C LEU A 364 22.46 6.21 -24.20
N ARG A 365 23.02 6.70 -25.30
CA ARG A 365 22.82 6.16 -26.65
C ARG A 365 23.14 4.67 -26.74
N GLU A 366 24.20 4.24 -26.08
CA GLU A 366 24.71 2.87 -26.03
C GLU A 366 23.85 1.91 -25.20
N CYS A 367 22.96 2.46 -24.37
CA CYS A 367 22.05 1.68 -23.54
C CYS A 367 20.74 1.32 -24.25
N PHE A 368 20.44 1.91 -25.41
CA PHE A 368 19.24 1.58 -26.18
C PHE A 368 19.43 0.26 -26.95
N VAL A 369 18.48 -0.67 -26.78
CA VAL A 369 18.46 -1.94 -27.53
C VAL A 369 17.67 -1.85 -28.84
N ASP A 370 16.79 -0.86 -28.92
CA ASP A 370 16.05 -0.45 -30.11
C ASP A 370 15.73 1.07 -29.99
N PRO A 371 15.08 1.72 -30.98
CA PRO A 371 14.85 3.17 -30.94
C PRO A 371 14.08 3.69 -29.72
N GLU A 372 13.27 2.87 -29.04
CA GLU A 372 12.35 3.31 -27.98
C GLU A 372 12.61 2.61 -26.64
N THR A 373 13.45 1.59 -26.61
CA THR A 373 13.71 0.77 -25.42
C THR A 373 15.11 0.98 -24.87
N LEU A 374 15.17 1.54 -23.67
CA LEU A 374 16.39 1.73 -22.87
C LEU A 374 16.63 0.49 -21.99
N ARG A 375 17.86 0.00 -21.97
CA ARG A 375 18.31 -1.08 -21.08
C ARG A 375 19.42 -0.59 -20.17
N LEU A 376 19.17 -0.61 -18.87
CA LEU A 376 20.12 -0.23 -17.83
C LEU A 376 20.51 -1.45 -17.02
N THR A 377 21.80 -1.63 -16.79
CA THR A 377 22.32 -2.73 -15.96
C THR A 377 23.11 -2.19 -14.79
N GLY A 378 22.96 -2.79 -13.62
CA GLY A 378 23.70 -2.44 -12.41
C GLY A 378 23.96 -3.66 -11.53
N ALA A 379 24.88 -3.55 -10.56
CA ALA A 379 25.04 -4.54 -9.51
C ALA A 379 23.86 -4.55 -8.53
N SER A 380 23.03 -3.49 -8.55
CA SER A 380 21.83 -3.36 -7.73
C SER A 380 20.70 -2.59 -8.44
N VAL A 381 19.51 -2.59 -7.85
CA VAL A 381 18.32 -1.89 -8.37
C VAL A 381 18.56 -0.39 -8.35
N LEU A 382 19.10 0.13 -7.25
CA LEU A 382 19.43 1.54 -7.13
C LEU A 382 20.52 1.97 -8.12
N GLU A 383 21.53 1.15 -8.38
CA GLU A 383 22.56 1.48 -9.36
C GLU A 383 21.98 1.61 -10.77
N ALA A 384 21.15 0.65 -11.19
CA ALA A 384 20.48 0.71 -12.49
C ALA A 384 19.52 1.91 -12.60
N TRP A 385 18.74 2.17 -11.53
CA TRP A 385 17.78 3.28 -11.50
C TRP A 385 18.45 4.65 -11.46
N GLU A 386 19.54 4.80 -10.71
CA GLU A 386 20.28 6.06 -10.58
C GLU A 386 20.83 6.55 -11.93
N ILE A 387 21.19 5.63 -12.84
CA ILE A 387 21.62 5.98 -14.20
C ILE A 387 20.49 6.74 -14.93
N TYR A 388 19.25 6.25 -14.85
CA TYR A 388 18.10 6.92 -15.43
C TYR A 388 17.83 8.28 -14.76
N LEU A 389 17.82 8.33 -13.43
CA LEU A 389 17.55 9.55 -12.68
C LEU A 389 18.53 10.68 -13.02
N LYS A 390 19.81 10.36 -13.24
CA LYS A 390 20.83 11.34 -13.67
C LYS A 390 20.65 11.78 -15.13
N ALA A 391 20.20 10.86 -15.99
CA ALA A 391 20.08 11.13 -17.41
C ALA A 391 18.80 11.90 -17.78
N LYS A 392 17.71 11.74 -17.03
CA LYS A 392 16.42 12.37 -17.35
C LYS A 392 16.40 13.89 -17.13
N ASP A 393 17.20 14.40 -16.19
CA ASP A 393 17.29 15.83 -15.82
C ASP A 393 18.44 16.50 -16.57
#